data_AF-A0A420IMR0-F1
#
_entry.id   AF-A0A420IMR0-F1
#
_cell.length_a   1.000
_cell.length_b   1.000
_cell.length_c   1.000
_cell.angle_alpha   90.00
_cell.angle_beta   90.00
_cell.angle_gamma   90.00
#
_symmetry.space_group_name_H-M   'P 1'
#
loop_
_entity.id
_entity.type
_entity.pdbx_description
1 polymer ?
#
loop_
_entity_poly.entity_id
_entity_poly.type
_entity_poly.pdbx_seq_one_letter_code
_entity_poly.pdbx_strand_id
1 'polypeptide(L)'
;MFFVAYVTGPFVTYIHLRIPAFARNSKEMIIRFSKSPPKETELDFTTMNFFGKPQVARVKLNDIYITRQRFGMVNFLRNTAQINKNRSWWKGKAICKFGVHGKETGGFLHGEVWKLIKKSIEKNKSTSTFP
;
A
#
# COMPACT_ATOMS: atom_id res chain seq x y z
N MET A 1 8.49 15.08 21.20
CA MET A 1 8.67 14.89 19.74
C MET A 1 8.57 13.43 19.27
N PHE A 2 9.08 12.44 20.04
CA PHE A 2 9.08 11.02 19.64
C PHE A 2 7.69 10.38 19.48
N PHE A 3 6.72 10.75 20.32
CA PHE A 3 5.35 10.25 20.21
C PHE A 3 4.72 10.61 18.86
N VAL A 4 4.83 11.86 18.44
CA VAL A 4 4.32 12.32 17.14
C VAL A 4 4.98 11.54 16.02
N ALA A 5 6.31 11.43 16.00
CA ALA A 5 7.04 10.68 14.97
C ALA A 5 6.66 9.19 14.92
N TYR A 6 6.38 8.57 16.08
CA TYR A 6 5.92 7.19 16.16
C TYR A 6 4.50 7.01 15.61
N VAL A 7 3.60 7.93 15.95
CA VAL A 7 2.19 7.88 15.60
C VAL A 7 1.99 8.25 14.12
N THR A 8 2.74 9.21 13.58
CA THR A 8 2.67 9.68 12.19
C THR A 8 3.54 8.89 11.19
N GLY A 9 4.40 8.00 11.66
CA GLY A 9 5.23 7.18 10.77
C GLY A 9 4.50 5.96 10.20
N PRO A 10 4.81 5.50 8.98
CA PRO A 10 5.21 6.23 7.77
C PRO A 10 3.99 6.52 6.89
N PHE A 11 3.68 7.80 6.68
CA PHE A 11 2.64 8.21 5.74
C PHE A 11 3.05 7.90 4.30
N VAL A 12 2.07 7.40 3.54
CA VAL A 12 2.23 7.10 2.12
C VAL A 12 2.10 8.41 1.34
N THR A 13 3.10 8.68 0.52
CA THR A 13 3.16 9.84 -0.37
C THR A 13 2.49 9.54 -1.72
N TYR A 14 2.84 8.41 -2.32
CA TYR A 14 2.29 7.97 -3.61
C TYR A 14 1.99 6.47 -3.58
N ILE A 15 0.93 6.09 -4.28
CA ILE A 15 0.56 4.70 -4.53
C ILE A 15 0.56 4.49 -6.03
N HIS A 16 1.37 3.56 -6.50
CA HIS A 16 1.42 3.19 -7.92
C HIS A 16 0.86 1.79 -8.12
N LEU A 17 -0.14 1.69 -8.99
CA LEU A 17 -0.67 0.41 -9.45
C LEU A 17 0.15 -0.06 -10.66
N ARG A 18 0.67 -1.28 -10.60
CA ARG A 18 1.42 -1.85 -11.71
C ARG A 18 0.49 -2.45 -12.75
N ILE A 19 0.12 -1.64 -13.73
CA ILE A 19 -0.78 -2.03 -14.82
C ILE A 19 0.02 -2.80 -15.88
N PRO A 20 -0.44 -3.97 -16.35
CA PRO A 20 0.24 -4.72 -17.42
C PRO A 20 0.15 -3.99 -18.77
N ALA A 21 1.08 -4.28 -19.70
CA ALA A 21 1.19 -3.56 -20.97
C ALA A 21 -0.12 -3.53 -21.77
N PHE A 22 -0.85 -4.65 -21.82
CA PHE A 22 -2.12 -4.72 -22.54
C PHE A 22 -3.15 -3.71 -22.00
N ALA A 23 -3.23 -3.54 -20.68
CA ALA A 23 -4.21 -2.68 -20.03
C ALA A 23 -3.86 -1.18 -20.06
N ARG A 24 -2.66 -0.81 -20.54
CA ARG A 24 -2.22 0.60 -20.64
C ARG A 24 -2.70 1.31 -21.91
N ASN A 25 -3.26 0.56 -22.86
CA ASN A 25 -3.60 1.09 -24.19
C ASN A 25 -4.72 2.14 -24.17
N SER A 26 -5.66 2.07 -23.22
CA SER A 26 -6.75 3.04 -23.11
C SER A 26 -7.19 3.27 -21.66
N LYS A 27 -7.78 4.44 -21.39
CA LYS A 27 -8.35 4.79 -20.08
C LYS A 27 -9.40 3.77 -19.65
N GLU A 28 -10.28 3.37 -20.55
CA GLU A 28 -11.33 2.37 -20.31
C GLU A 28 -10.75 1.01 -19.92
N MET A 29 -9.65 0.60 -20.55
CA MET A 29 -9.01 -0.66 -20.23
C MET A 29 -8.36 -0.65 -18.84
N ILE A 30 -7.79 0.50 -18.43
CA ILE A 30 -7.29 0.72 -17.06
C ILE A 30 -8.43 0.61 -16.05
N ILE A 31 -9.57 1.25 -16.33
CA ILE A 31 -10.75 1.19 -15.45
C ILE A 31 -11.26 -0.26 -15.35
N ARG A 32 -11.39 -0.96 -16.48
CA ARG A 32 -11.82 -2.36 -16.52
C ARG A 32 -10.88 -3.26 -15.72
N PHE A 33 -9.57 -3.11 -15.90
CA PHE A 33 -8.57 -3.82 -15.12
C PHE A 33 -8.70 -3.52 -13.62
N SER A 34 -8.90 -2.25 -13.26
CA SER A 34 -9.01 -1.80 -11.87
C SER A 34 -10.30 -2.28 -11.19
N LYS A 35 -11.37 -2.53 -11.94
CA LYS A 35 -12.62 -3.12 -11.42
C LYS A 35 -12.44 -4.58 -10.97
N SER A 36 -11.58 -5.33 -11.65
CA SER A 36 -11.33 -6.75 -11.38
C SER A 36 -9.85 -7.09 -11.52
N PRO A 37 -8.98 -6.56 -10.64
CA PRO A 37 -7.55 -6.82 -10.73
C PRO A 37 -7.26 -8.28 -10.35
N PRO A 38 -6.34 -8.96 -11.05
CA PRO A 38 -5.81 -10.24 -10.60
C PRO A 38 -5.21 -10.12 -9.19
N LYS A 39 -5.34 -11.18 -8.37
CA LYS A 39 -4.84 -11.20 -6.98
C LYS A 39 -3.33 -10.93 -6.85
N GLU A 40 -2.57 -11.27 -7.89
CA GLU A 40 -1.12 -11.09 -7.94
C GLU A 40 -0.67 -9.70 -8.38
N THR A 41 -1.62 -8.80 -8.69
CA THR A 41 -1.30 -7.43 -9.11
C THR A 41 -0.46 -6.73 -8.06
N GLU A 42 0.63 -6.10 -8.48
CA GLU A 42 1.56 -5.41 -7.59
C GLU A 42 1.15 -3.95 -7.38
N LEU A 43 1.22 -3.52 -6.14
CA LEU A 43 1.03 -2.15 -5.66
C LEU A 43 2.33 -1.67 -5.01
N ASP A 44 2.82 -0.53 -5.45
CA ASP A 44 4.00 0.11 -4.90
C ASP A 44 3.56 1.27 -3.97
N PHE A 45 3.74 1.07 -2.67
CA PHE A 45 3.55 2.12 -1.67
C PHE A 45 4.86 2.89 -1.50
N THR A 46 4.85 4.17 -1.82
CA THR A 46 6.00 5.05 -1.62
C THR A 46 5.80 5.83 -0.33
N THR A 47 6.61 5.56 0.67
CA THR A 47 6.63 6.32 1.93
C THR A 47 7.87 7.20 2.00
N MET A 48 7.83 8.25 2.81
CA MET A 48 9.03 9.02 3.14
C MET A 48 9.57 8.55 4.48
N ASN A 49 10.85 8.18 4.54
CA ASN A 49 11.50 7.92 5.83
C ASN A 49 11.78 9.25 6.55
N PHE A 50 12.12 9.19 7.83
CA PHE A 50 12.42 10.37 8.66
C PHE A 50 13.50 11.29 8.06
N PHE A 51 14.46 10.72 7.32
CA PHE A 51 15.51 11.45 6.62
C PHE A 51 15.10 12.01 5.23
N GLY A 52 13.81 12.06 4.90
CA GLY A 52 13.35 12.56 3.60
C GLY A 52 13.70 11.65 2.42
N LYS A 53 14.12 10.41 2.67
CA LYS A 53 14.42 9.43 1.61
C LYS A 53 13.14 8.68 1.23
N PRO A 54 12.75 8.64 -0.05
CA PRO A 54 11.61 7.85 -0.49
C PRO A 54 11.95 6.36 -0.37
N GLN A 55 11.06 5.62 0.27
CA GLN A 55 11.16 4.18 0.42
C GLN A 55 9.95 3.52 -0.25
N VAL A 56 10.22 2.74 -1.29
CA VAL A 56 9.19 2.02 -2.04
C VAL A 56 9.01 0.61 -1.46
N ALA A 57 7.78 0.30 -1.09
CA ALA A 57 7.35 -1.01 -0.65
C ALA A 57 6.42 -1.63 -1.69
N ARG A 58 6.96 -2.59 -2.44
CA ARG A 58 6.18 -3.42 -3.38
C ARG A 58 5.39 -4.48 -2.63
N VAL A 59 4.11 -4.60 -2.93
CA VAL A 59 3.20 -5.54 -2.26
C VAL A 59 2.21 -6.10 -3.28
N LYS A 60 1.87 -7.38 -3.16
CA LYS A 60 0.77 -7.96 -3.94
C LYS A 60 -0.57 -7.53 -3.35
N LEU A 61 -1.58 -7.32 -4.19
CA LEU A 61 -2.90 -6.87 -3.78
C LEU A 61 -3.55 -7.82 -2.77
N ASN A 62 -3.34 -9.12 -2.92
CA ASN A 62 -3.85 -10.15 -2.00
C ASN A 62 -3.17 -10.16 -0.61
N ASP A 63 -1.96 -9.60 -0.49
CA ASP A 63 -1.16 -9.61 0.75
C ASP A 63 -1.35 -8.33 1.58
N ILE A 64 -2.26 -7.45 1.14
CA ILE A 64 -2.62 -6.20 1.82
C ILE A 64 -3.95 -6.36 2.52
N TYR A 65 -4.02 -5.86 3.75
CA TYR A 65 -5.21 -5.89 4.60
C TYR A 65 -5.48 -4.52 5.18
N ILE A 66 -6.75 -4.25 5.49
CA ILE A 66 -7.16 -3.04 6.20
C ILE A 66 -7.02 -3.27 7.69
N THR A 67 -6.52 -2.26 8.40
CA THR A 67 -6.42 -2.27 9.85
C THR A 67 -6.75 -0.90 10.40
N ARG A 68 -6.92 -0.82 11.73
CA ARG A 68 -6.98 0.44 12.46
C ARG A 68 -6.00 0.38 13.61
N GLN A 69 -4.75 0.78 13.37
CA GLN A 69 -3.70 0.85 14.39
C GLN A 69 -3.25 2.30 14.60
N ARG A 70 -2.57 2.58 15.73
CA ARG A 70 -2.03 3.91 16.08
C ARG A 70 -3.08 5.02 15.94
N PHE A 71 -4.20 4.87 16.66
CA PHE A 71 -5.33 5.80 16.62
C PHE A 71 -5.94 6.01 15.21
N GLY A 72 -5.75 5.03 14.30
CA GLY A 72 -6.22 5.13 12.93
C GLY A 72 -5.25 5.85 12.00
N MET A 73 -4.00 6.11 12.42
CA MET A 73 -2.96 6.59 11.50
C MET A 73 -2.38 5.48 10.63
N VAL A 74 -2.55 4.22 11.01
CA VAL A 74 -2.18 3.07 10.17
C VAL A 74 -3.47 2.40 9.71
N ASN A 75 -3.67 2.42 8.39
CA ASN A 75 -4.89 1.96 7.72
C ASN A 75 -4.68 0.67 6.92
N PHE A 76 -3.44 0.41 6.49
CA PHE A 76 -3.10 -0.78 5.71
C PHE A 76 -1.92 -1.52 6.34
N LEU A 77 -2.00 -2.85 6.27
CA LEU A 77 -0.96 -3.78 6.69
C LEU A 77 -0.57 -4.68 5.53
N ARG A 78 0.69 -5.13 5.55
CA ARG A 78 1.14 -6.28 4.74
C ARG A 78 1.86 -7.32 5.60
N ASN A 79 1.77 -8.57 5.19
CA ASN A 79 2.61 -9.62 5.77
C ASN A 79 4.06 -9.47 5.32
N THR A 80 5.00 -9.35 6.26
CA THR A 80 6.44 -9.22 5.97
C THR A 80 7.27 -10.37 6.54
N ALA A 81 6.65 -11.42 7.10
CA ALA A 81 7.37 -12.50 7.75
C ALA A 81 8.41 -13.15 6.81
N GLN A 82 8.00 -13.52 5.60
CA GLN A 82 8.88 -14.13 4.61
C GLN A 82 9.96 -13.15 4.11
N ILE A 83 9.61 -11.89 3.93
CA ILE A 83 10.54 -10.85 3.47
C ILE A 83 11.64 -10.63 4.52
N ASN A 84 11.27 -10.57 5.81
CA ASN A 84 12.22 -10.35 6.88
C ASN A 84 13.14 -11.57 7.10
N LYS A 85 12.65 -12.80 6.90
CA LYS A 85 13.49 -14.01 6.95
C LYS A 85 14.63 -13.98 5.92
N ASN A 86 14.35 -13.48 4.71
CA ASN A 86 15.34 -13.42 3.63
C ASN A 86 16.21 -12.16 3.68
N ARG A 87 15.96 -11.24 4.63
CA ARG A 87 16.63 -9.93 4.68
C ARG A 87 17.78 -9.95 5.67
N SER A 88 18.92 -9.41 5.24
CA SER A 88 20.07 -9.20 6.10
C SER A 88 19.71 -8.35 7.31
N TRP A 89 20.19 -8.74 8.49
CA TRP A 89 19.86 -8.09 9.77
C TRP A 89 20.17 -6.58 9.80
N TRP A 90 21.25 -6.14 9.11
CA TRP A 90 21.66 -4.74 9.05
C TRP A 90 20.75 -3.83 8.20
N LYS A 91 19.90 -4.40 7.33
CA LYS A 91 18.96 -3.61 6.50
C LYS A 91 17.68 -3.21 7.25
N GLY A 92 17.54 -3.64 8.51
CA GLY A 92 16.35 -3.42 9.33
C GLY A 92 15.11 -4.16 8.84
N LYS A 93 14.01 -4.04 9.59
CA LYS A 93 12.73 -4.68 9.24
C LYS A 93 12.10 -4.04 8.00
N ALA A 94 11.41 -4.84 7.20
CA ALA A 94 10.58 -4.35 6.10
C ALA A 94 9.39 -3.54 6.66
N ILE A 95 9.02 -2.44 5.98
CA ILE A 95 7.83 -1.66 6.36
C ILE A 95 6.62 -2.58 6.25
N CYS A 96 5.84 -2.74 7.31
CA CYS A 96 4.62 -3.55 7.29
C CYS A 96 3.34 -2.72 7.46
N LYS A 97 3.46 -1.48 7.94
CA LYS A 97 2.38 -0.57 8.32
C LYS A 97 2.38 0.62 7.38
N PHE A 98 1.22 0.96 6.83
CA PHE A 98 1.05 2.08 5.91
C PHE A 98 -0.10 2.98 6.35
N GLY A 99 0.16 4.28 6.44
CA GLY A 99 -0.85 5.31 6.66
C GLY A 99 -1.18 6.01 5.35
N VAL A 100 -2.34 5.69 4.76
CA VAL A 100 -2.84 6.39 3.57
C VAL A 100 -3.84 7.44 4.04
N HIS A 101 -3.39 8.69 4.10
CA HIS A 101 -4.16 9.85 4.55
C HIS A 101 -4.00 10.94 3.52
N GLY A 102 -4.90 10.95 2.54
CA GLY A 102 -4.86 11.89 1.44
C GLY A 102 -6.23 11.97 0.81
N LYS A 103 -6.50 13.07 0.10
CA LYS A 103 -7.73 13.18 -0.67
C LYS A 103 -7.68 12.17 -1.81
N GLU A 104 -8.69 11.32 -1.91
CA GLU A 104 -8.85 10.35 -3.00
C GLU A 104 -9.20 11.00 -4.35
N THR A 105 -9.02 12.32 -4.48
CA THR A 105 -9.25 13.11 -5.70
C THR A 105 -7.98 13.43 -6.48
N GLY A 106 -6.79 13.20 -5.89
CA GLY A 106 -5.52 13.37 -6.60
C GLY A 106 -5.14 12.13 -7.43
N GLY A 107 -4.58 12.34 -8.62
CA GLY A 107 -4.01 11.27 -9.45
C GLY A 107 -4.81 10.95 -10.72
N PHE A 108 -4.49 9.79 -11.32
CA PHE A 108 -5.10 9.35 -12.58
C PHE A 108 -6.63 9.18 -12.44
N LEU A 109 -7.39 9.71 -13.40
CA LEU A 109 -8.86 9.67 -13.40
C LEU A 109 -9.50 10.15 -12.08
N HIS A 110 -8.99 11.23 -11.48
CA HIS A 110 -9.53 11.79 -10.23
C HIS A 110 -9.61 10.76 -9.09
N GLY A 111 -8.64 9.83 -9.05
CA GLY A 111 -8.55 8.78 -8.04
C GLY A 111 -9.57 7.65 -8.17
N GLU A 112 -10.32 7.57 -9.27
CA GLU A 112 -11.29 6.49 -9.53
C GLU A 112 -10.63 5.11 -9.46
N VAL A 113 -9.43 4.98 -10.03
CA VAL A 113 -8.65 3.73 -9.97
C VAL A 113 -8.38 3.31 -8.53
N TRP A 114 -7.95 4.24 -7.68
CA TRP A 114 -7.67 3.94 -6.27
C TRP A 114 -8.92 3.49 -5.53
N LYS A 115 -10.08 4.11 -5.77
CA LYS A 115 -11.36 3.71 -5.17
C LYS A 115 -11.72 2.26 -5.51
N LEU A 116 -11.54 1.86 -6.77
CA LEU A 116 -11.80 0.49 -7.22
C LEU A 116 -10.84 -0.51 -6.57
N ILE A 117 -9.55 -0.18 -6.52
CA ILE A 117 -8.53 -1.04 -5.89
C ILE A 117 -8.77 -1.16 -4.39
N LYS A 118 -9.08 -0.06 -3.70
CA LYS A 118 -9.40 -0.04 -2.27
C LYS A 118 -10.59 -0.94 -1.97
N LYS A 119 -11.66 -0.89 -2.78
CA LYS A 119 -12.81 -1.79 -2.67
C LYS A 119 -12.44 -3.26 -2.88
N SER A 120 -11.42 -3.55 -3.69
CA SER A 120 -10.88 -4.91 -3.80
C SER A 120 -10.12 -5.33 -2.54
N ILE A 121 -9.33 -4.43 -1.94
CA ILE A 121 -8.57 -4.69 -0.70
C ILE A 121 -9.50 -4.86 0.50
N GLU A 122 -10.62 -4.13 0.57
CA GLU A 122 -11.66 -4.27 1.61
C GLU A 122 -12.23 -5.69 1.70
N LYS A 123 -12.22 -6.44 0.60
CA LYS A 123 -12.66 -7.84 0.57
C LYS A 123 -11.62 -8.80 1.16
N ASN A 124 -10.37 -8.39 1.31
CA ASN A 124 -9.33 -9.23 1.88
C ASN A 124 -9.53 -9.30 3.40
N LYS A 125 -9.87 -10.49 3.91
CA LYS A 125 -9.92 -10.75 5.34
C LYS A 125 -8.49 -10.84 5.89
N SER A 126 -8.18 -10.16 6.99
CA SER A 126 -6.86 -10.32 7.64
C SER A 126 -6.77 -11.70 8.27
N THR A 127 -5.87 -12.55 7.80
CA THR A 127 -5.69 -13.91 8.34
C THR A 127 -4.72 -13.95 9.54
N SER A 128 -4.30 -12.81 10.09
CA SER A 128 -3.26 -12.84 11.12
C SER A 128 -3.30 -11.68 12.11
N THR A 129 -3.56 -12.04 13.36
CA THR A 129 -3.16 -11.29 14.55
C THR A 129 -1.64 -11.21 14.58
N PHE A 130 -1.07 -10.01 14.49
CA PHE A 130 0.37 -9.80 14.69
C PHE A 130 0.61 -8.59 15.60
N PRO A 131 1.66 -8.64 16.44
CA PRO A 131 1.92 -7.68 17.51
C PRO A 131 2.27 -6.26 17.05
#